data_AF-G8XB23-F1
#
_entry.id   AF-G8XB23-F1
#
_cell.length_a   1.000
_cell.length_b   1.000
_cell.length_c   1.000
_cell.angle_alpha   90.00
_cell.angle_beta   90.00
_cell.angle_gamma   90.00
#
_symmetry.space_group_name_H-M   'P 1'
#
loop_
_entity.id
_entity.type
_entity.pdbx_description
1 polymer ?
#
loop_
_entity_poly.entity_id
_entity_poly.type
_entity_poly.pdbx_seq_one_letter_code
_entity_poly.pdbx_strand_id
1 'polypeptide(L)'
;MNEFEDLGVRFNRYLISKGLGVNQIARILELSGSQISNIKNGKVFGTDKMFKILNTFTDLDANWLFRGESMEHPEVDINRLDYIIELQKERIIDLKKENAELKKMLRSKNIE
;
A
#
# COMPACT_ATOMS: atom_id res chain seq x y z
N MET A 1 23.28 3.78 -8.49
CA MET A 1 22.01 3.42 -9.12
C MET A 1 21.53 4.65 -9.87
N ASN A 2 20.97 4.49 -11.08
CA ASN A 2 20.50 5.62 -11.88
C ASN A 2 19.16 6.11 -11.30
N GLU A 3 18.97 7.41 -11.06
CA GLU A 3 17.78 7.96 -10.39
C GLU A 3 16.46 7.54 -11.07
N PHE A 4 16.49 7.38 -12.39
CA PHE A 4 15.34 6.90 -13.17
C PHE A 4 15.03 5.41 -12.92
N GLU A 5 16.04 4.60 -12.63
CA GLU A 5 15.91 3.17 -12.32
C GLU A 5 15.11 2.95 -11.04
N ASP A 6 15.48 3.68 -9.98
CA ASP A 6 14.78 3.60 -8.70
C ASP A 6 13.34 4.08 -8.78
N LEU A 7 13.10 5.16 -9.54
CA LEU A 7 11.75 5.66 -9.83
C LEU A 7 10.94 4.60 -10.59
N GLY A 8 11.50 4.00 -11.63
CA GLY A 8 10.84 2.96 -12.42
C GLY A 8 10.46 1.74 -11.59
N VAL A 9 11.36 1.30 -10.69
CA VAL A 9 11.12 0.22 -9.74
C VAL A 9 9.96 0.56 -8.79
N ARG A 10 9.95 1.76 -8.21
CA ARG A 10 8.88 2.22 -7.30
C ARG A 10 7.55 2.34 -8.02
N PHE A 11 7.54 2.91 -9.23
CA PHE A 11 6.34 2.97 -10.05
C PHE A 11 5.81 1.56 -10.35
N ASN A 12 6.67 0.62 -10.73
CA ASN A 12 6.26 -0.77 -10.96
C ASN A 12 5.68 -1.43 -9.70
N ARG A 13 6.27 -1.20 -8.52
CA ARG A 13 5.74 -1.70 -7.24
C ARG A 13 4.34 -1.17 -6.95
N TYR A 14 4.12 0.13 -7.16
CA TYR A 14 2.79 0.74 -7.04
C TYR A 14 1.78 0.10 -8.01
N LEU A 15 2.15 -0.11 -9.26
CA LEU A 15 1.26 -0.73 -10.24
C LEU A 15 0.89 -2.18 -9.89
N ILE A 16 1.84 -2.94 -9.34
CA ILE A 16 1.60 -4.30 -8.85
C ILE A 16 0.63 -4.31 -7.67
N SER A 17 0.76 -3.37 -6.71
CA SER A 17 -0.16 -3.29 -5.58
C SER A 17 -1.60 -2.92 -6.00
N LYS A 18 -1.75 -2.23 -7.13
CA LYS A 18 -3.04 -1.95 -7.78
C LYS A 18 -3.56 -3.08 -8.68
N GLY A 19 -2.78 -4.15 -8.89
CA GLY A 19 -3.15 -5.23 -9.81
C GLY A 19 -3.21 -4.79 -11.27
N LEU A 20 -2.48 -3.74 -11.66
CA LEU A 20 -2.54 -3.15 -12.99
C LEU A 20 -1.42 -3.70 -13.91
N GLY A 21 -1.84 -4.30 -15.02
CA GLY A 21 -0.94 -4.76 -16.08
C GLY A 21 -0.57 -3.64 -17.06
N VAL A 22 0.54 -3.83 -17.80
CA VAL A 22 1.09 -2.84 -18.75
C VAL A 22 0.05 -2.36 -19.77
N ASN A 23 -0.76 -3.26 -20.31
CA ASN A 23 -1.81 -2.92 -21.29
C ASN A 23 -2.94 -2.08 -20.70
N GLN A 24 -3.29 -2.31 -19.43
CA GLN A 24 -4.31 -1.51 -18.75
C GLN A 24 -3.80 -0.10 -18.48
N ILE A 25 -2.56 0.01 -18.01
CA ILE A 25 -1.92 1.30 -17.72
C ILE A 25 -1.72 2.12 -18.99
N ALA A 26 -1.29 1.48 -20.08
CA ALA A 26 -1.16 2.10 -21.38
C ALA A 26 -2.49 2.74 -21.84
N ARG A 27 -3.62 2.04 -21.64
CA ARG A 27 -4.95 2.59 -21.93
C ARG A 27 -5.33 3.73 -20.98
N ILE A 28 -5.14 3.55 -19.67
CA ILE A 28 -5.49 4.53 -18.64
C ILE A 28 -4.73 5.85 -18.84
N LEU A 29 -3.43 5.77 -19.12
CA LEU A 29 -2.58 6.93 -19.34
C LEU A 29 -2.56 7.37 -20.81
N GLU A 30 -3.29 6.70 -21.71
CA GLU A 30 -3.23 6.92 -23.17
C GLU A 30 -1.78 7.01 -23.69
N LEU A 31 -0.92 6.11 -23.21
CA LEU A 31 0.48 5.97 -23.59
C LEU A 31 0.67 4.64 -24.31
N SER A 32 1.73 4.53 -25.11
CA SER A 32 2.07 3.24 -25.71
C SER A 32 2.58 2.26 -24.66
N GLY A 33 2.35 0.96 -24.88
CA GLY A 33 2.91 -0.08 -24.00
C GLY A 33 4.44 -0.02 -23.90
N SER A 34 5.12 0.44 -24.96
CA SER A 34 6.57 0.65 -24.96
C SER A 34 6.98 1.81 -24.06
N GLN A 35 6.21 2.91 -24.02
CA GLN A 35 6.44 4.02 -23.11
C GLN A 35 6.28 3.58 -21.66
N ILE A 36 5.22 2.82 -21.33
CA ILE A 36 5.04 2.28 -19.97
C ILE A 36 6.20 1.36 -19.60
N SER A 37 6.61 0.48 -20.51
CA SER A 37 7.75 -0.42 -20.28
C SER A 37 9.06 0.34 -20.05
N ASN A 38 9.29 1.41 -20.80
CA ASN A 38 10.47 2.26 -20.62
C ASN A 38 10.48 2.94 -19.25
N ILE A 39 9.34 3.46 -18.78
CA ILE A 39 9.22 4.09 -17.46
C ILE A 39 9.49 3.05 -16.36
N LYS A 40 8.86 1.87 -16.44
CA LYS A 40 9.06 0.79 -15.46
C LYS A 40 10.51 0.31 -15.35
N ASN A 41 11.20 0.29 -16.49
CA ASN A 41 12.60 -0.11 -16.58
C ASN A 41 13.56 1.07 -16.33
N GLY A 42 13.05 2.22 -15.89
CA GLY A 42 13.85 3.37 -15.53
C GLY A 42 14.66 3.99 -16.65
N LYS A 43 14.17 3.90 -17.89
CA LYS A 43 14.74 4.68 -19.00
C LYS A 43 14.27 6.13 -18.88
N VAL A 44 15.07 7.05 -19.43
CA VAL A 44 14.72 8.47 -19.48
C VAL A 44 13.35 8.67 -20.13
N PHE A 45 12.47 9.43 -19.47
CA PHE A 45 11.15 9.80 -19.96
C PHE A 45 10.86 11.28 -19.66
N GLY A 46 9.97 11.88 -20.44
CA GLY A 46 9.63 13.29 -20.31
C GLY A 46 8.73 13.59 -19.11
N THR A 47 8.82 14.81 -18.59
CA THR A 47 8.02 15.32 -17.47
C THR A 47 6.52 15.34 -17.77
N ASP A 48 6.14 15.39 -19.06
CA ASP A 48 4.76 15.26 -19.55
C ASP A 48 4.07 13.97 -19.06
N LYS A 49 4.80 12.85 -19.13
CA LYS A 49 4.29 11.53 -18.70
C LYS A 49 4.19 11.46 -17.19
N MET A 50 5.13 12.10 -16.50
CA MET A 50 5.11 12.18 -15.05
C MET A 50 3.89 12.96 -14.54
N PHE A 51 3.64 14.12 -15.15
CA PHE A 51 2.45 14.91 -14.86
C PHE A 51 1.17 14.10 -15.09
N LYS A 52 1.10 13.35 -16.20
CA LYS A 52 -0.05 12.49 -16.47
C LYS A 52 -0.21 11.38 -15.41
N ILE A 53 0.86 10.69 -15.05
CA ILE A 53 0.86 9.65 -14.01
C ILE A 53 0.32 10.19 -12.68
N LEU A 54 0.86 11.31 -12.18
CA LEU A 54 0.47 11.86 -10.88
C LEU A 54 -0.96 12.41 -10.85
N ASN A 55 -1.45 12.96 -11.97
CA ASN A 55 -2.84 13.39 -12.06
C ASN A 55 -3.83 12.23 -12.21
N THR A 56 -3.41 11.12 -12.81
CA THR A 56 -4.27 9.93 -12.96
C THR A 56 -4.29 9.07 -11.70
N PHE A 57 -3.16 8.95 -11.01
CA PHE A 57 -3.02 8.17 -9.78
C PHE A 57 -2.85 9.13 -8.60
N THR A 58 -3.95 9.74 -8.16
CA THR A 58 -3.94 10.78 -7.11
C THR A 58 -3.57 10.25 -5.73
N ASP A 59 -3.58 8.93 -5.55
CA ASP A 59 -3.16 8.21 -4.36
C ASP A 59 -1.69 7.77 -4.40
N LEU A 60 -0.97 8.04 -5.49
CA LEU A 60 0.47 7.81 -5.58
C LEU A 60 1.23 8.96 -4.91
N ASP A 61 1.89 8.68 -3.79
CA ASP A 61 2.77 9.64 -3.12
C ASP A 61 3.96 10.00 -4.03
N ALA A 62 4.01 11.26 -4.45
CA ALA A 62 5.09 11.79 -5.27
C ALA A 62 6.44 11.76 -4.55
N ASN A 63 6.50 12.05 -3.24
CA ASN A 63 7.76 11.99 -2.49
C ASN A 63 8.28 10.57 -2.44
N TRP A 64 7.40 9.59 -2.22
CA TRP A 64 7.79 8.20 -2.26
C TRP A 64 8.28 7.80 -3.65
N LEU A 65 7.57 8.21 -4.70
CA LEU A 65 7.94 7.89 -6.08
C LEU A 65 9.31 8.46 -6.47
N PHE A 66 9.59 9.73 -6.16
CA PHE A 66 10.84 10.39 -6.57
C PHE A 66 12.01 10.09 -5.64
N ARG A 67 11.77 10.06 -4.32
CA ARG A 67 12.82 10.05 -3.29
C ARG A 67 12.88 8.73 -2.52
N GLY A 68 11.86 7.89 -2.61
CA GLY A 68 11.73 6.67 -1.80
C GLY A 68 11.27 6.94 -0.37
N GLU A 69 10.98 8.19 -0.01
CA GLU A 69 10.51 8.62 1.30
C GLU A 69 9.00 8.83 1.21
N SER A 70 8.19 8.03 1.91
CA SER A 70 6.76 8.35 2.01
C SER A 70 6.53 9.36 3.13
N MET A 71 5.62 10.30 2.92
CA MET A 71 5.21 11.20 4.02
C MET A 71 4.36 10.48 5.07
N GLU A 72 3.77 9.33 4.74
CA GLU A 72 2.82 8.62 5.61
C GLU A 72 3.44 7.51 6.49
N HIS A 73 4.71 7.14 6.28
CA HIS A 73 5.36 6.12 7.11
C HIS A 73 6.74 6.62 7.57
N PRO A 74 6.85 7.23 8.78
CA PRO A 74 8.15 7.26 9.45
C PRO A 74 8.64 5.82 9.56
N GLU A 75 9.96 5.63 9.44
CA GLU A 75 10.62 4.32 9.51
C GLU A 75 9.90 3.38 10.48
N VAL A 76 9.34 2.31 9.91
CA VAL A 76 8.58 1.34 10.68
C VAL A 76 9.56 0.60 11.59
N ASP A 77 9.59 0.95 12.87
CA ASP A 77 10.29 0.17 13.88
C ASP A 77 9.59 -1.18 14.03
N ILE A 78 10.20 -2.20 13.43
CA ILE A 78 9.69 -3.58 13.43
C ILE A 78 9.48 -4.08 14.87
N ASN A 79 10.36 -3.71 15.80
CA ASN A 79 10.23 -4.12 17.21
C ASN A 79 8.99 -3.52 17.86
N ARG A 80 8.67 -2.26 17.50
CA ARG A 80 7.47 -1.59 17.98
C ARG A 80 6.20 -2.21 17.40
N LEU A 81 6.21 -2.65 16.14
CA LEU A 81 5.09 -3.36 15.54
C LEU A 81 4.85 -4.71 16.21
N ASP A 82 5.90 -5.50 16.43
CA ASP A 82 5.78 -6.80 17.10
C ASP A 82 5.21 -6.63 18.51
N TYR A 83 5.68 -5.62 19.24
CA TYR A 83 5.12 -5.28 20.55
C TYR A 83 3.63 -4.91 20.49
N ILE A 84 3.22 -4.08 19.52
CA ILE A 84 1.81 -3.72 19.33
C ILE A 84 0.96 -4.94 18.97
N ILE A 85 1.48 -5.82 18.12
CA ILE A 85 0.81 -7.06 17.71
C ILE A 85 0.58 -7.97 18.93
N GLU A 86 1.57 -8.13 19.81
CA GLU A 86 1.41 -8.94 21.02
C GLU A 86 0.36 -8.35 21.98
N LEU A 87 0.39 -7.04 22.23
CA LEU A 87 -0.64 -6.37 23.05
C LEU A 87 -2.04 -6.55 22.46
N GLN A 88 -2.19 -6.48 21.14
CA GLN A 88 -3.47 -6.69 20.48
C GLN A 88 -3.95 -8.14 20.59
N LYS A 89 -3.05 -9.12 20.50
CA LYS A 89 -3.39 -10.54 20.69
C LYS A 89 -3.91 -10.80 22.10
N GLU A 90 -3.23 -10.27 23.13
CA GLU A 90 -3.69 -10.37 24.52
C GLU A 90 -5.07 -9.76 24.70
N ARG A 91 -5.29 -8.55 24.17
CA ARG A 91 -6.59 -7.88 24.26
C ARG A 91 -7.71 -8.67 23.58
N ILE A 92 -7.43 -9.29 22.43
CA ILE A 92 -8.39 -10.16 21.73
C ILE A 92 -8.75 -11.38 22.57
N ILE A 93 -7.77 -11.98 23.26
CA ILE A 93 -8.01 -13.12 24.15
C ILE A 93 -8.95 -12.73 25.30
N ASP A 94 -8.70 -11.60 25.93
CA ASP A 94 -9.54 -11.13 27.04
C ASP A 94 -10.96 -10.80 26.60
N LEU A 95 -11.12 -10.10 25.48
CA LEU A 95 -12.43 -9.80 24.90
C LEU A 95 -13.20 -11.07 24.51
N LYS A 96 -12.50 -12.12 24.06
CA LYS A 96 -13.13 -13.41 23.76
C LYS A 96 -13.63 -14.11 25.03
N LYS A 97 -12.88 -14.04 26.13
CA LYS A 97 -13.30 -14.57 27.44
C LYS A 97 -14.52 -13.83 27.96
N GLU A 98 -14.47 -12.49 27.99
CA GLU A 98 -15.59 -11.65 28.44
C GLU A 98 -16.86 -11.91 27.62
N ASN A 99 -16.74 -12.00 26.30
CA ASN A 99 -17.87 -12.36 25.43
C ASN A 99 -18.45 -13.76 25.73
N ALA A 100 -17.61 -14.73 26.08
CA ALA A 100 -18.10 -16.07 26.43
C ALA A 100 -18.88 -16.06 27.75
N GLU A 101 -18.41 -15.30 28.74
CA GLU A 101 -19.08 -15.12 30.03
C GLU A 101 -20.41 -14.39 29.88
N LEU A 102 -20.43 -13.27 29.15
CA LEU A 102 -21.65 -12.51 28.88
C LEU A 102 -22.69 -13.38 28.15
N LYS A 103 -22.27 -14.18 27.16
CA LYS A 103 -23.15 -15.13 26.47
C LYS A 103 -23.72 -16.19 27.43
N LYS A 104 -22.93 -16.68 28.39
CA LYS A 104 -23.40 -17.62 29.41
C LYS A 104 -24.44 -16.97 30.33
N MET A 105 -24.19 -15.75 30.79
CA MET A 105 -25.11 -14.99 31.64
C MET A 105 -26.44 -14.65 30.94
N LEU A 106 -26.38 -14.29 29.65
CA LEU A 106 -27.59 -14.06 28.84
C LEU A 106 -28.41 -15.34 28.68
N ARG A 107 -27.76 -16.48 28.45
CA ARG A 107 -28.46 -17.77 28.36
C ARG A 107 -29.12 -18.15 29.67
N SER A 108 -28.46 -17.97 30.82
CA SER A 108 -29.06 -18.27 32.12
C SER A 108 -30.24 -17.35 32.45
N LYS A 109 -30.21 -16.07 32.04
CA LYS A 109 -31.32 -15.13 32.25
C LYS A 109 -32.54 -15.39 31.36
N ASN A 110 -32.36 -16.05 30.22
CA ASN A 110 -33.46 -16.37 29.29
C ASN A 110 -34.13 -17.73 29.61
N ILE A 111 -33.74 -18.41 30.69
CA ILE A 111 -34.30 -19.69 31.15
C ILE A 111 -35.19 -19.49 32.42
N GLU A 112 -35.28 -18.28 32.95
CA GLU A 112 -36.28 -17.84 33.94
C GLU A 112 -37.44 -17.11 33.25
#